data_AF-A0A958XXH9-F1
#
_entry.id   AF-A0A958XXH9-F1
#
_cell.length_a   1.000
_cell.length_b   1.000
_cell.length_c   1.000
_cell.angle_alpha   90.00
_cell.angle_beta   90.00
_cell.angle_gamma   90.00
#
_symmetry.space_group_name_H-M   'P 1'
#
loop_
_entity.id
_entity.type
_entity.pdbx_description
1 polymer ?
#
loop_
_entity_poly.entity_id
_entity_poly.type
_entity_poly.pdbx_seq_one_letter_code
_entity_poly.pdbx_strand_id
1 'polypeptide(L)'
;VLRSERQHLSPAQQQLLLTINALLGGVLFTSDDLSKYTPEQTAELEAALELRGSRVAGVSEPAPDFYVIAFEQNNTAYTVYCNLNGREQTFAVGGETLQLAAYEHLILRKQ
;
A
#
# COMPACT_ATOMS: atom_id res chain seq x y z
N VAL A 1 -4.50 11.05 6.97
CA VAL A 1 -3.51 10.68 5.92
C VAL A 1 -3.99 11.06 4.53
N LEU A 2 -5.30 11.02 4.24
CA LEU A 2 -5.88 11.29 2.92
C LEU A 2 -6.38 12.73 2.73
N ARG A 3 -6.25 13.61 3.74
CA ARG A 3 -6.66 15.02 3.62
C ARG A 3 -6.03 15.70 2.39
N SER A 4 -6.82 16.52 1.71
CA SER A 4 -6.38 17.34 0.58
C SER A 4 -5.76 18.68 1.01
N GLU A 5 -6.11 19.20 2.18
CA GLU A 5 -5.61 20.49 2.68
C GLU A 5 -4.31 20.36 3.50
N ARG A 6 -3.37 21.29 3.30
CA ARG A 6 -2.04 21.33 3.97
C ARG A 6 -1.34 19.96 3.92
N GLN A 7 -1.35 19.37 2.74
CA GLN A 7 -0.78 18.06 2.48
C GLN A 7 0.32 18.18 1.44
N HIS A 8 1.51 17.69 1.78
CA HIS A 8 2.69 17.72 0.89
C HIS A 8 2.83 16.43 0.07
N LEU A 9 1.98 15.45 0.33
CA LEU A 9 1.99 14.14 -0.32
C LEU A 9 1.07 14.12 -1.53
N SER A 10 1.56 13.56 -2.64
CA SER A 10 0.73 13.26 -3.81
C SER A 10 -0.30 12.16 -3.49
N PRO A 11 -1.39 12.03 -4.26
CA PRO A 11 -2.37 10.96 -4.06
C PRO A 11 -1.73 9.56 -4.01
N ALA A 12 -0.79 9.27 -4.94
CA ALA A 12 -0.05 8.00 -4.94
C ALA A 12 0.72 7.77 -3.63
N GLN A 13 1.40 8.80 -3.12
CA GLN A 13 2.13 8.71 -1.85
C GLN A 13 1.18 8.50 -0.66
N GLN A 14 0.01 9.14 -0.65
CA GLN A 14 -0.99 8.97 0.41
C GLN A 14 -1.54 7.54 0.41
N GLN A 15 -1.84 7.01 -0.78
CA GLN A 15 -2.36 5.67 -0.97
C GLN A 15 -1.32 4.61 -0.56
N LEU A 16 -0.07 4.78 -0.98
CA LEU A 16 1.04 3.91 -0.60
C LEU A 16 1.25 3.88 0.92
N LEU A 17 1.26 5.04 1.57
CA LEU A 17 1.37 5.13 3.03
C LEU A 17 0.16 4.50 3.74
N LEU A 18 -1.04 4.68 3.21
CA LEU A 18 -2.24 4.08 3.77
C LEU A 18 -2.16 2.56 3.72
N THR A 19 -1.77 1.96 2.59
CA THR A 19 -1.60 0.51 2.42
C THR A 19 -0.53 -0.05 3.37
N ILE A 20 0.64 0.61 3.46
CA ILE A 20 1.70 0.19 4.37
C ILE A 20 1.22 0.24 5.83
N ASN A 21 0.53 1.30 6.23
CA ASN A 21 -0.02 1.42 7.58
C ASN A 21 -1.16 0.43 7.84
N ALA A 22 -1.95 0.05 6.84
CA ALA A 22 -2.99 -0.97 6.99
C ALA A 22 -2.41 -2.36 7.26
N LEU A 23 -1.30 -2.69 6.60
CA LEU A 23 -0.65 -4.00 6.70
C LEU A 23 0.29 -4.11 7.91
N LEU A 24 1.11 -3.09 8.15
CA LEU A 24 2.15 -3.11 9.19
C LEU A 24 1.75 -2.35 10.46
N GLY A 25 0.82 -1.41 10.34
CA GLY A 25 0.33 -0.63 11.47
C GLY A 25 -0.74 -1.41 12.23
N GLY A 26 -0.46 -1.73 13.50
CA GLY A 26 -1.46 -2.38 14.36
C GLY A 26 -2.74 -1.54 14.57
N VAL A 27 -2.67 -0.22 14.37
CA VAL A 27 -3.82 0.70 14.44
C VAL A 27 -3.70 1.81 13.39
N LEU A 28 -4.73 1.95 12.55
CA LEU A 28 -4.92 3.09 11.64
C LEU A 28 -5.70 4.19 12.37
N PHE A 29 -5.03 5.27 12.72
CA PHE A 29 -5.67 6.51 13.14
C PHE A 29 -5.60 7.52 11.99
N THR A 30 -6.75 8.05 11.59
CA THR A 30 -6.79 9.24 10.74
C THR A 30 -7.23 10.43 11.58
N SER A 31 -6.47 11.52 11.53
CA SER A 31 -6.84 12.82 12.12
C SER A 31 -7.77 13.63 11.22
N ASP A 32 -8.16 13.07 10.08
CA ASP A 32 -8.89 13.79 9.04
C ASP A 32 -10.40 13.75 9.33
N ASP A 33 -11.09 14.82 8.91
CA ASP A 33 -12.55 14.87 8.96
C ASP A 33 -13.13 14.02 7.82
N LEU A 34 -13.62 12.83 8.18
CA LEU A 34 -14.18 11.86 7.23
C LEU A 34 -15.38 12.40 6.44
N SER A 35 -16.11 13.38 6.98
CA SER A 35 -17.26 13.97 6.28
C SER A 35 -16.86 14.78 5.05
N LYS A 36 -15.58 15.10 4.89
CA LYS A 36 -15.02 15.85 3.77
C LYS A 36 -14.40 14.96 2.70
N TYR A 37 -14.44 13.64 2.86
CA TYR A 37 -13.86 12.73 1.89
C TYR A 37 -14.74 12.70 0.64
N THR A 38 -14.07 12.68 -0.50
CA THR A 38 -14.70 12.34 -1.78
C THR A 38 -15.11 10.86 -1.79
N PRO A 39 -16.03 10.46 -2.67
CA PRO A 39 -16.37 9.04 -2.88
C PRO A 39 -15.13 8.19 -3.17
N GLU A 40 -14.18 8.71 -3.96
CA GLU A 40 -12.94 8.04 -4.31
C GLU A 40 -12.05 7.82 -3.08
N GLN A 41 -11.85 8.85 -2.26
CA GLN A 41 -11.09 8.74 -1.01
C GLN A 41 -11.74 7.79 0.01
N THR A 42 -13.07 7.74 0.00
CA THR A 42 -13.83 6.80 0.85
C THR A 42 -13.57 5.37 0.40
N ALA A 43 -13.66 5.10 -0.90
CA ALA A 43 -13.38 3.78 -1.45
C ALA A 43 -11.93 3.34 -1.21
N GLU A 44 -10.96 4.26 -1.33
CA GLU A 44 -9.55 3.98 -0.99
C GLU A 44 -9.36 3.64 0.49
N LEU A 45 -10.03 4.38 1.38
CA LEU A 45 -9.99 4.10 2.81
C LEU A 45 -10.62 2.74 3.13
N GLU A 46 -11.77 2.43 2.53
CA GLU A 46 -12.44 1.14 2.71
C GLU A 46 -11.56 -0.02 2.24
N ALA A 47 -10.97 0.07 1.05
CA ALA A 47 -10.04 -0.94 0.53
C ALA A 47 -8.83 -1.15 1.45
N ALA A 48 -8.27 -0.08 2.01
CA ALA A 48 -7.20 -0.20 2.99
C ALA A 48 -7.67 -0.83 4.31
N LEU A 49 -8.87 -0.50 4.77
CA LEU A 49 -9.47 -1.10 5.97
C LEU A 49 -9.76 -2.59 5.78
N GLU A 50 -10.04 -3.06 4.57
CA GLU A 50 -10.17 -4.49 4.30
C GLU A 50 -8.89 -5.25 4.62
N LEU A 51 -7.72 -4.68 4.32
CA LEU A 51 -6.42 -5.28 4.64
C LEU A 51 -6.17 -5.41 6.15
N ARG A 52 -6.95 -4.74 6.99
CA ARG A 52 -6.86 -4.84 8.44
C ARG A 52 -7.17 -6.27 8.90
N GLY A 53 -6.36 -6.78 9.82
CA GLY A 53 -6.48 -8.16 10.30
C GLY A 53 -5.72 -9.18 9.44
N SER A 54 -5.06 -8.74 8.38
CA SER A 54 -4.06 -9.54 7.68
C SER A 54 -2.93 -9.95 8.61
N ARG A 55 -2.45 -11.18 8.48
CA ARG A 55 -1.27 -11.68 9.18
C ARG A 55 -0.04 -11.47 8.31
N VAL A 56 0.82 -10.53 8.68
CA VAL A 56 2.09 -10.33 7.99
C VAL A 56 3.00 -11.54 8.24
N ALA A 57 3.45 -12.17 7.16
CA ALA A 57 4.35 -13.32 7.16
C ALA A 57 5.83 -12.89 7.07
N GLY A 58 6.10 -11.75 6.42
CA GLY A 58 7.45 -11.22 6.31
C GLY A 58 7.52 -9.92 5.52
N VAL A 59 8.59 -9.17 5.76
CA VAL A 59 8.91 -7.92 5.06
C VAL A 59 10.34 -8.02 4.56
N SER A 60 10.60 -7.59 3.33
CA SER A 60 11.94 -7.53 2.75
C SER A 60 12.12 -6.28 1.90
N GLU A 61 13.37 -5.87 1.73
CA GLU A 61 13.77 -4.75 0.89
C GLU A 61 14.76 -5.25 -0.17
N PRO A 62 14.29 -5.80 -1.30
CA PRO A 62 15.17 -6.35 -2.33
C PRO A 62 15.98 -5.29 -3.09
N ALA A 63 15.57 -4.02 -3.04
CA ALA A 63 16.33 -2.88 -3.55
C ALA A 63 16.05 -1.64 -2.69
N PRO A 64 16.94 -0.64 -2.65
CA PRO A 64 16.73 0.58 -1.85
C PRO A 64 15.36 1.22 -2.11
N ASP A 65 14.62 1.48 -1.03
CA ASP A 65 13.28 2.08 -1.06
C ASP A 65 12.25 1.26 -1.86
N PHE A 66 12.50 -0.03 -2.09
CA PHE A 66 11.55 -0.96 -2.69
C PHE A 66 11.27 -2.11 -1.74
N TYR A 67 10.05 -2.14 -1.19
CA TYR A 67 9.66 -3.08 -0.16
C TYR A 67 8.69 -4.13 -0.69
N VAL A 68 8.84 -5.35 -0.19
CA VAL A 68 7.97 -6.49 -0.47
C VAL A 68 7.44 -7.03 0.84
N ILE A 69 6.13 -7.01 1.01
CA ILE A 69 5.44 -7.45 2.23
C ILE A 69 4.58 -8.65 1.87
N ALA A 70 4.92 -9.81 2.44
CA ALA A 70 4.12 -11.01 2.35
C ALA A 70 3.12 -11.05 3.51
N PHE A 71 1.85 -11.32 3.21
CA PHE A 71 0.80 -11.40 4.23
C PHE A 71 -0.27 -12.44 3.85
N GLU A 72 -1.03 -12.89 4.85
CA GLU A 72 -2.20 -13.73 4.67
C GLU A 72 -3.46 -12.99 5.11
N GLN A 73 -4.51 -13.10 4.31
CA GLN A 73 -5.82 -12.56 4.60
C GLN A 73 -6.87 -13.60 4.22
N ASN A 74 -7.77 -13.94 5.14
CA ASN A 74 -8.81 -14.95 4.92
C ASN A 74 -8.26 -16.29 4.35
N ASN A 75 -7.17 -16.80 4.94
CA ASN A 75 -6.44 -18.00 4.51
C ASN A 75 -5.90 -17.96 3.06
N THR A 76 -5.81 -16.76 2.47
CA THR A 76 -5.21 -16.56 1.15
C THR A 76 -3.92 -15.76 1.31
N ALA A 77 -2.85 -16.23 0.67
CA ALA A 77 -1.56 -15.56 0.69
C ALA A 77 -1.48 -14.48 -0.39
N TYR A 78 -0.94 -13.32 -0.01
CA TYR A 78 -0.74 -12.16 -0.86
C TYR A 78 0.66 -11.60 -0.70
N THR A 79 1.07 -10.77 -1.64
CA THR A 79 2.30 -10.00 -1.59
C THR A 79 2.02 -8.60 -2.11
N VAL A 80 2.36 -7.57 -1.33
CA VAL A 80 2.40 -6.20 -1.84
C VAL A 80 3.82 -5.81 -2.17
N TYR A 81 3.99 -5.21 -3.34
CA TYR A 81 5.21 -4.59 -3.81
C TYR A 81 5.03 -3.08 -3.70
N CYS A 82 5.95 -2.42 -3.02
CA CYS A 82 5.86 -1.01 -2.66
C CYS A 82 7.08 -0.27 -3.18
N ASN A 83 6.87 0.64 -4.14
CA ASN A 83 7.94 1.50 -4.64
C ASN A 83 7.92 2.84 -3.90
N LEU A 84 8.73 3.00 -2.87
CA LEU A 84 8.90 4.27 -2.15
C LEU A 84 9.89 5.22 -2.85
N ASN A 85 10.49 4.80 -3.98
CA ASN A 85 11.34 5.68 -4.77
C ASN A 85 10.52 6.76 -5.47
N GLY A 86 11.14 7.93 -5.66
CA GLY A 86 10.64 8.99 -6.55
C GLY A 86 10.82 8.71 -8.05
N ARG A 87 11.08 7.45 -8.41
CA ARG A 87 11.35 6.98 -9.77
C ARG A 87 10.78 5.59 -9.94
N GLU A 88 10.58 5.22 -11.19
CA GLU A 88 10.04 3.92 -11.59
C GLU A 88 10.97 2.77 -11.20
N GLN A 89 10.38 1.64 -10.83
CA GLN A 89 11.08 0.42 -10.43
C GLN A 89 10.59 -0.78 -11.24
N THR A 90 11.53 -1.49 -11.87
CA THR A 90 11.28 -2.76 -12.56
C THR A 90 11.65 -3.93 -11.65
N PHE A 91 10.86 -5.00 -11.66
CA PHE A 91 11.07 -6.19 -10.85
C PHE A 91 10.47 -7.43 -11.53
N ALA A 92 10.93 -8.62 -11.15
CA ALA A 92 10.45 -9.88 -11.71
C ALA A 92 9.55 -10.63 -10.72
N VAL A 93 8.40 -11.13 -11.20
CA VAL A 93 7.47 -11.97 -10.45
C VAL A 93 7.05 -13.14 -11.32
N GLY A 94 7.25 -14.38 -10.85
CA GLY A 94 6.79 -15.57 -11.59
C GLY A 94 7.40 -15.74 -12.99
N GLY A 95 8.54 -15.11 -13.27
CA GLY A 95 9.17 -15.11 -14.60
C GLY A 95 8.71 -13.97 -15.51
N GLU A 96 7.73 -13.17 -15.10
CA GLU A 96 7.30 -11.95 -15.79
C GLU A 96 8.01 -10.73 -15.22
N THR A 97 8.28 -9.75 -16.09
CA THR A 97 8.85 -8.47 -15.69
C THR A 97 7.72 -7.45 -15.55
N LEU A 98 7.60 -6.86 -14.36
CA LEU A 98 6.61 -5.84 -14.03
C LEU A 98 7.32 -4.52 -13.70
N GLN A 99 6.55 -3.45 -13.73
CA GLN A 99 7.01 -2.09 -13.52
C GLN A 99 6.04 -1.37 -12.59
N LEU A 100 6.58 -0.64 -11.63
CA LEU A 100 5.82 0.27 -10.76
C LEU A 100 6.33 1.68 -10.94
N ALA A 101 5.42 2.61 -11.15
CA ALA A 101 5.70 4.03 -11.15
C ALA A 101 6.21 4.50 -9.77
N ALA A 102 6.70 5.73 -9.72
CA ALA A 102 7.14 6.36 -8.48
C ALA A 102 6.00 6.41 -7.46
N TYR A 103 6.28 5.99 -6.22
CA TYR A 103 5.30 5.98 -5.11
C TYR A 103 4.07 5.08 -5.35
N GLU A 104 4.16 4.10 -6.25
CA GLU A 104 3.09 3.14 -6.53
C GLU A 104 3.24 1.86 -5.70
N HIS A 105 2.12 1.14 -5.54
CA HIS A 105 2.13 -0.23 -5.03
C HIS A 105 1.24 -1.15 -5.86
N LEU A 106 1.54 -2.45 -5.79
CA LEU A 106 0.76 -3.50 -6.42
C LEU A 106 0.60 -4.67 -5.47
N ILE A 107 -0.65 -5.10 -5.25
CA ILE A 107 -0.98 -6.29 -4.46
C ILE A 107 -1.24 -7.45 -5.42
N LEU A 108 -0.48 -8.54 -5.26
CA LEU A 108 -0.67 -9.77 -6.02
C LEU A 108 -1.06 -10.91 -5.09
N ARG A 109 -2.02 -11.72 -5.53
CA ARG A 109 -2.32 -13.01 -4.89
C ARG A 109 -1.20 -13.99 -5.22
N LYS A 110 -0.71 -14.70 -4.20
CA LYS A 110 0.26 -15.78 -4.38
C LYS A 110 -0.49 -16.99 -4.95
N GLN A 111 -0.06 -17.47 -6.12
CA GLN A 111 -0.56 -18.71 -6.73
C GLN A 111 -0.06 -19.93 -5.95
#